data_AF-A0A8X6LK92-F1
#
_entry.id   AF-A0A8X6LK92-F1
#
_cell.length_a   1.000
_cell.length_b   1.000
_cell.length_c   1.000
_cell.angle_alpha   90.00
_cell.angle_beta   90.00
_cell.angle_gamma   90.00
#
_symmetry.space_group_name_H-M   'P 1'
#
loop_
_entity.id
_entity.type
_entity.pdbx_description
1 polymer ?
#
loop_
_entity_poly.entity_id
_entity_poly.type
_entity_poly.pdbx_seq_one_letter_code
_entity_poly.pdbx_strand_id
1 'polypeptide(L)'
;MQTFFLGYLKTSEELEVKDGITLFQMSQIEALPVTSKELRQETGKDIELDPLLKSLREGKDLQGRGARYTIEDGCIMYGIRVCIPRKFQQNVQEELHAGNLGIVKMKAIAKSFVYWKKYR
;
A
#
# COMPACT_ATOMS: atom_id res chain seq x y z
N MET A 1 34.85 0.20 42.52
CA MET A 1 35.49 0.80 41.32
C MET A 1 35.31 -0.15 40.17
N GLN A 2 34.48 0.19 39.19
CA GLN A 2 34.56 -0.36 37.83
C GLN A 2 33.91 0.65 36.91
N THR A 3 34.74 1.52 36.36
CA THR A 3 34.48 2.21 35.10
C THR A 3 34.94 1.33 33.95
N PHE A 4 34.49 1.68 32.75
CA PHE A 4 34.84 1.16 31.42
C PHE A 4 33.96 0.03 30.88
N PHE A 5 32.73 0.39 30.48
CA PHE A 5 32.19 -0.15 29.24
C PHE A 5 32.55 0.82 28.11
N LEU A 6 33.42 0.35 27.21
CA LEU A 6 33.69 0.97 25.92
C LEU A 6 32.36 1.23 25.21
N GLY A 7 32.16 2.45 24.75
CA GLY A 7 31.28 2.67 23.60
C GLY A 7 31.90 1.97 22.40
N TYR A 8 31.13 1.12 21.72
CA TYR A 8 31.28 0.84 20.30
C TYR A 8 30.00 0.17 19.79
N LEU A 9 29.52 0.73 18.66
CA LEU A 9 28.62 0.15 17.66
C LEU A 9 27.11 0.27 17.92
N LYS A 10 26.51 1.23 17.20
CA LYS A 10 25.18 1.05 16.60
C LYS A 10 25.19 -0.30 15.86
N THR A 11 24.50 -1.30 16.40
CA THR A 11 24.24 -2.56 15.69
C THR A 11 22.93 -2.50 14.95
N SER A 12 22.97 -3.05 13.76
CA SER A 12 22.10 -2.88 12.59
C SER A 12 20.72 -3.58 12.70
N GLU A 13 20.17 -3.76 13.90
CA GLU A 13 19.04 -4.67 14.14
C GLU A 13 17.95 -4.02 15.00
N GLU A 14 17.33 -2.96 14.51
CA GLU A 14 15.86 -2.87 14.61
C GLU A 14 15.32 -3.28 13.24
N LEU A 15 15.43 -4.57 12.91
CA LEU A 15 14.51 -5.17 11.94
C LEU A 15 13.14 -5.12 12.63
N GLU A 16 12.39 -4.04 12.42
CA GLU A 16 10.98 -3.97 12.80
C GLU A 16 10.32 -5.28 12.35
N VAL A 17 9.89 -6.09 13.31
CA VAL A 17 9.06 -7.25 13.03
C VAL A 17 7.74 -6.68 12.53
N LYS A 18 7.61 -6.54 11.22
CA LYS A 18 6.36 -6.17 10.56
C LYS A 18 5.30 -7.16 11.00
N ASP A 19 4.19 -6.66 11.52
CA ASP A 19 3.10 -7.54 11.92
C ASP A 19 2.51 -8.28 10.70
N GLY A 20 1.76 -9.35 10.96
CA GLY A 20 1.21 -10.20 9.90
C GLY A 20 0.28 -9.45 8.94
N ILE A 21 -0.33 -8.35 9.37
CA ILE A 21 -1.20 -7.51 8.53
C ILE A 21 -0.33 -6.70 7.56
N THR A 22 0.71 -6.03 8.07
CA THR A 22 1.65 -5.28 7.23
C THR A 22 2.33 -6.18 6.20
N LEU A 23 2.80 -7.36 6.60
CA LEU A 23 3.43 -8.31 5.68
C LEU A 23 2.46 -8.75 4.57
N PHE A 24 1.20 -9.03 4.95
CA PHE A 24 0.17 -9.38 3.99
C PHE A 24 -0.13 -8.24 3.01
N GLN A 25 -0.26 -7.00 3.51
CA GLN A 25 -0.50 -5.81 2.70
C GLN A 25 0.62 -5.57 1.68
N MET A 26 1.88 -5.72 2.08
CA MET A 26 3.03 -5.62 1.18
C MET A 26 2.97 -6.66 0.06
N SER A 27 2.67 -7.92 0.39
CA SER A 27 2.54 -8.98 -0.63
C SER A 27 1.42 -8.69 -1.66
N GLN A 28 0.41 -7.90 -1.28
CA GLN A 28 -0.64 -7.49 -2.22
C GLN A 28 -0.16 -6.47 -3.23
N ILE A 29 0.72 -5.56 -2.82
CA ILE A 29 1.34 -4.58 -3.73
C ILE A 29 2.22 -5.30 -4.76
N GLU A 30 2.99 -6.31 -4.32
CA GLU A 30 3.85 -7.11 -5.19
C GLU A 30 3.08 -7.98 -6.20
N ALA A 31 1.83 -8.32 -5.90
CA ALA A 31 0.96 -9.10 -6.79
C ALA A 31 0.32 -8.25 -7.91
N LEU A 32 0.52 -6.93 -7.92
CA LEU A 32 -0.06 -6.04 -8.92
C LEU A 32 0.85 -5.91 -10.16
N PRO A 33 0.26 -5.65 -11.33
CA PRO A 33 1.02 -5.32 -12.54
C PRO A 33 1.57 -3.88 -12.54
N VAL A 34 1.73 -3.29 -11.35
CA VAL A 34 2.28 -1.96 -11.14
C VAL A 34 3.17 -2.02 -9.92
N THR A 35 4.36 -1.45 -10.02
CA THR A 35 5.33 -1.48 -8.91
C THR A 35 4.93 -0.52 -7.80
N SER A 36 5.38 -0.77 -6.56
CA SER A 36 5.14 0.15 -5.43
C SER A 36 5.73 1.55 -5.68
N LYS A 37 6.86 1.61 -6.41
CA LYS A 37 7.49 2.86 -6.84
C LYS A 37 6.57 3.68 -7.74
N GLU A 38 5.97 3.05 -8.74
CA GLU A 38 5.03 3.70 -9.66
C GLU A 38 3.75 4.13 -8.94
N LEU A 39 3.21 3.26 -8.08
CA LEU A 39 2.05 3.57 -7.24
C LEU A 39 2.29 4.81 -6.40
N ARG A 40 3.42 4.89 -5.68
CA ARG A 40 3.79 6.09 -4.89
C ARG A 40 3.86 7.35 -5.73
N GLN A 41 4.55 7.29 -6.86
CA GLN A 41 4.77 8.45 -7.71
C GLN A 41 3.47 9.00 -8.27
N GLU A 42 2.53 8.13 -8.65
CA GLU A 42 1.26 8.54 -9.22
C GLU A 42 0.21 8.84 -8.16
N THR A 43 0.31 8.26 -6.95
CA THR A 43 -0.52 8.65 -5.79
C THR A 43 -0.35 10.13 -5.48
N GLY A 44 0.88 10.65 -5.48
CA GLY A 44 1.16 12.08 -5.26
C GLY A 44 0.74 13.02 -6.39
N LYS A 45 0.24 12.48 -7.52
CA LYS A 45 -0.28 13.25 -8.65
C LYS A 45 -1.80 13.09 -8.79
N ASP A 46 -2.40 12.12 -8.12
CA ASP A 46 -3.82 11.83 -8.24
C ASP A 46 -4.65 12.84 -7.45
N ILE A 47 -5.63 13.46 -8.10
CA ILE A 47 -6.47 14.52 -7.53
C ILE A 47 -7.27 14.08 -6.29
N GLU A 48 -7.53 12.78 -6.09
CA GLU A 48 -8.14 12.27 -4.86
C GLU A 48 -7.13 11.69 -3.88
N LEU A 49 -6.11 10.95 -4.38
CA LEU A 49 -5.19 10.27 -3.49
C LEU A 49 -4.10 11.18 -2.92
N ASP A 50 -3.67 12.23 -3.62
CA ASP A 50 -2.65 13.16 -3.10
C ASP A 50 -3.15 13.92 -1.85
N PRO A 51 -4.35 14.53 -1.85
CA PRO A 51 -4.89 15.17 -0.65
C PRO A 51 -5.10 14.17 0.50
N LEU A 52 -5.50 12.93 0.17
CA LEU A 52 -5.67 11.86 1.16
C LEU A 52 -4.33 11.46 1.78
N LEU A 53 -3.29 11.27 0.97
CA LEU A 53 -1.93 10.93 1.42
C LEU A 53 -1.38 12.01 2.36
N LYS A 54 -1.55 13.29 2.01
CA LYS A 54 -1.14 14.42 2.85
C LYS A 54 -1.87 14.42 4.18
N SER A 55 -3.19 14.25 4.14
CA SER A 55 -4.02 14.22 5.36
C SER A 55 -3.64 13.07 6.29
N LEU A 56 -3.38 11.88 5.74
CA LEU A 56 -2.93 10.70 6.49
C LEU A 56 -1.56 10.91 7.14
N ARG A 57 -0.61 11.53 6.40
CA ARG A 57 0.74 11.85 6.94
C ARG A 57 0.69 12.90 8.05
N GLU A 58 -0.22 13.85 7.96
CA GLU A 58 -0.42 14.91 8.95
C GLU A 58 -1.23 14.43 10.16
N GLY A 59 -1.67 13.17 10.19
CA GLY A 59 -2.48 12.61 11.28
C GLY A 59 -3.84 13.28 11.41
N LYS A 60 -4.34 13.93 10.35
CA LYS A 60 -5.65 14.59 10.38
C LYS A 60 -6.73 13.52 10.49
N ASP A 61 -7.60 13.68 11.48
CA ASP A 61 -8.76 12.80 11.62
C ASP A 61 -9.69 12.97 10.42
N LEU A 62 -9.69 11.97 9.56
CA LEU A 62 -10.60 11.87 8.42
C LEU A 62 -11.98 11.40 8.91
N GLN A 63 -12.59 12.11 9.86
CA GLN A 63 -13.97 11.93 10.39
C GLN A 63 -14.57 10.53 10.14
N GLY A 64 -14.07 9.50 10.84
CA GLY A 64 -14.56 8.12 10.76
C GLY A 64 -14.32 7.35 9.44
N ARG A 65 -13.88 8.03 8.36
CA ARG A 65 -13.34 7.40 7.14
C ARG A 65 -11.87 7.02 7.30
N GLY A 66 -11.12 7.74 8.13
CA GLY A 66 -9.68 7.55 8.34
C GLY A 66 -9.29 6.22 8.97
N ALA A 67 -10.15 5.67 9.84
CA ALA A 67 -9.91 4.38 10.48
C ALA A 67 -9.79 3.21 9.48
N ARG A 68 -10.13 3.41 8.20
CA ARG A 68 -10.00 2.40 7.15
C ARG A 68 -8.81 2.63 6.23
N TYR A 69 -8.14 3.78 6.28
CA TYR A 69 -7.02 4.07 5.41
C TYR A 69 -5.70 4.07 6.17
N THR A 70 -4.71 3.33 5.67
CA THR A 70 -3.35 3.31 6.20
C THR A 70 -2.34 3.63 5.10
N ILE A 71 -1.09 3.87 5.47
CA ILE A 71 0.02 4.07 4.52
C ILE A 71 1.01 2.93 4.70
N GLU A 72 1.30 2.20 3.63
CA GLU A 72 2.29 1.12 3.60
C GLU A 72 3.25 1.31 2.42
N ASP A 73 4.55 1.36 2.69
CA ASP A 73 5.59 1.68 1.69
C ASP A 73 5.27 2.96 0.87
N GLY A 74 4.58 3.92 1.47
CA GLY A 74 4.12 5.15 0.81
C GLY A 74 2.92 4.98 -0.14
N CYS A 75 2.34 3.78 -0.21
CA CYS A 75 1.09 3.49 -0.90
C CYS A 75 -0.09 3.62 0.08
N ILE A 76 -1.25 4.08 -0.40
CA ILE A 76 -2.46 4.16 0.42
C ILE A 76 -3.15 2.80 0.40
N MET A 77 -3.53 2.31 1.58
CA MET A 77 -4.33 1.11 1.76
C MET A 77 -5.74 1.47 2.18
N TYR A 78 -6.74 0.68 1.78
CA TYR A 78 -8.10 0.67 2.33
C TYR A 78 -8.37 -0.71 2.95
N GLY A 79 -8.22 -0.81 4.27
CA GLY A 79 -8.09 -2.10 4.95
C GLY A 79 -6.91 -2.89 4.36
N ILE A 80 -7.19 -4.05 3.79
CA ILE A 80 -6.17 -4.91 3.14
C ILE A 80 -5.96 -4.61 1.65
N ARG A 81 -6.65 -3.62 1.09
CA ARG A 81 -6.66 -3.35 -0.35
C ARG A 81 -5.74 -2.19 -0.71
N VAL A 82 -5.01 -2.30 -1.79
CA VAL A 82 -4.19 -1.23 -2.36
C VAL A 82 -5.08 -0.23 -3.09
N CYS A 83 -4.99 1.05 -2.74
CA CYS A 83 -5.66 2.13 -3.47
C CYS A 83 -4.94 2.37 -4.80
N ILE A 84 -5.64 2.22 -5.92
CA ILE A 84 -5.06 2.34 -7.26
C ILE A 84 -5.28 3.75 -7.82
N PRO A 85 -4.20 4.52 -8.13
CA PRO A 85 -4.29 5.81 -8.82
C PRO A 85 -5.03 5.69 -10.15
N ARG A 86 -5.77 6.73 -10.54
CA ARG A 86 -6.58 6.74 -11.78
C ARG A 86 -5.82 6.28 -13.02
N LYS A 87 -4.56 6.70 -13.14
CA LYS A 87 -3.67 6.33 -14.26
C LYS A 87 -3.55 4.81 -14.47
N PHE A 88 -3.59 4.02 -13.40
CA PHE A 88 -3.42 2.57 -13.47
C PHE A 88 -4.74 1.79 -13.46
N GLN A 89 -5.88 2.44 -13.18
CA GLN A 89 -7.16 1.76 -13.04
C GLN A 89 -7.58 1.04 -14.32
N GLN A 90 -7.34 1.62 -15.51
CA GLN A 90 -7.66 0.98 -16.77
C GLN A 90 -6.80 -0.27 -17.00
N ASN A 91 -5.47 -0.16 -16.91
CA ASN A 91 -4.56 -1.29 -17.09
C ASN A 91 -4.87 -2.42 -16.10
N VAL A 92 -5.05 -2.08 -14.83
CA VAL A 92 -5.45 -3.05 -13.79
C VAL A 92 -6.77 -3.71 -14.16
N GLN A 93 -7.77 -2.95 -14.65
CA GLN A 93 -9.03 -3.55 -15.10
C GLN A 93 -8.85 -4.46 -16.33
N GLU A 94 -8.09 -4.05 -17.33
CA GLU A 94 -7.86 -4.81 -18.56
C GLU A 94 -7.14 -6.14 -18.28
N GLU A 95 -6.08 -6.10 -17.49
CA GLU A 95 -5.38 -7.30 -17.05
C GLU A 95 -6.28 -8.21 -16.23
N LEU A 96 -7.17 -7.63 -15.41
CA LEU A 96 -8.18 -8.38 -14.69
C LEU A 96 -9.27 -8.97 -15.60
N HIS A 97 -9.44 -8.49 -16.84
CA HIS A 97 -10.38 -9.03 -17.85
C HIS A 97 -9.76 -9.99 -18.89
N ALA A 98 -8.47 -9.88 -19.26
CA ALA A 98 -7.78 -10.74 -20.24
C ALA A 98 -7.82 -12.26 -19.91
N GLY A 99 -8.59 -13.08 -20.63
CA GLY A 99 -8.94 -14.45 -20.21
C GLY A 99 -7.85 -15.53 -20.38
N ASN A 100 -7.67 -16.37 -19.36
CA ASN A 100 -7.28 -17.79 -19.41
C ASN A 100 -7.75 -18.45 -18.10
N LEU A 101 -8.30 -19.67 -18.13
CA LEU A 101 -9.01 -20.30 -17.00
C LEU A 101 -8.19 -20.41 -15.69
N GLY A 102 -6.87 -20.63 -15.77
CA GLY A 102 -5.97 -20.58 -14.60
C GLY A 102 -5.77 -19.17 -14.02
N ILE A 103 -5.88 -18.14 -14.87
CA ILE A 103 -5.75 -16.73 -14.52
C ILE A 103 -7.03 -16.22 -13.83
N VAL A 104 -8.20 -16.83 -14.04
CA VAL A 104 -9.48 -16.37 -13.45
C VAL A 104 -9.45 -16.38 -11.92
N LYS A 105 -8.88 -17.42 -11.30
CA LYS A 105 -8.74 -17.49 -9.83
C LYS A 105 -7.74 -16.44 -9.32
N MET A 106 -6.61 -16.26 -9.99
CA MET A 106 -5.62 -15.20 -9.68
C MET A 106 -6.21 -13.80 -9.87
N LYS A 107 -7.10 -13.59 -10.84
CA LYS A 107 -7.83 -12.33 -11.06
C LYS A 107 -8.87 -12.05 -9.99
N ALA A 108 -9.60 -13.06 -9.53
CA ALA A 108 -10.55 -12.90 -8.44
C ALA A 108 -9.82 -12.47 -7.15
N ILE A 109 -8.66 -13.08 -6.90
CA ILE A 109 -7.76 -12.75 -5.81
C ILE A 109 -7.21 -11.32 -5.97
N ALA A 110 -6.65 -10.95 -7.13
CA ALA A 110 -6.17 -9.60 -7.39
C ALA A 110 -7.28 -8.52 -7.30
N LYS A 111 -8.51 -8.83 -7.77
CA LYS A 111 -9.70 -7.96 -7.58
C LYS A 111 -10.03 -7.73 -6.10
N SER A 112 -9.77 -8.72 -5.25
CA SER A 112 -10.02 -8.61 -3.80
C SER A 112 -9.01 -7.69 -3.09
N PHE A 113 -7.88 -7.41 -3.73
CA PHE A 113 -6.76 -6.66 -3.18
C PHE A 113 -6.62 -5.24 -3.70
N VAL A 114 -7.45 -4.82 -4.66
CA VAL A 114 -7.43 -3.47 -5.21
C VAL A 114 -8.65 -2.68 -4.79
N TYR A 115 -8.49 -1.37 -4.62
CA TYR A 115 -9.56 -0.45 -4.29
C TYR A 115 -9.41 0.84 -5.10
N TRP A 116 -10.52 1.35 -5.59
CA TRP A 116 -10.66 2.74 -6.02
C TRP A 116 -12.13 3.13 -5.86
N LYS A 117 -12.37 4.41 -5.56
CA LYS A 117 -13.72 4.94 -5.48
C LYS A 117 -14.26 5.03 -6.90
N LYS A 118 -15.30 4.26 -7.22
CA LYS A 118 -16.06 4.47 -8.44
C LYS A 118 -16.97 5.67 -8.23
N TYR A 119 -16.78 6.72 -9.02
CA TYR A 119 -17.80 7.76 -9.13
C TYR A 119 -19.04 7.11 -9.71
N ARG A 120 -20.16 7.24 -8.99
CA ARG A 120 -21.47 6.79 -9.43
C ARG A 120 -22.14 7.92 -10.18
#